data_AF-A0A7K3KQR3-F1
#
_entry.id   AF-A0A7K3KQR3-F1
#
_cell.length_a   1.000
_cell.length_b   1.000
_cell.length_c   1.000
_cell.angle_alpha   90.00
_cell.angle_beta   90.00
_cell.angle_gamma   90.00
#
_symmetry.space_group_name_H-M   'P 1'
#
loop_
_entity.id
_entity.type
_entity.pdbx_description
1 polymer ?
#
loop_
_entity_poly.entity_id
_entity_poly.type
_entity_poly.pdbx_seq_one_letter_code
_entity_poly.pdbx_strand_id
1 'polypeptide(L)'
;SLANTMDSYSNQWLFFSFKGYPLLAFLLGLVLALLFFMLSTSNGKYRQGKEYGSARWATSKELKKFADSKNEDNNLIFSEDVKMSLTTKNMDFDYQRNKNVLVCAGSGAGKTEMYVKPNISQLHSSYVLTDPKGKVFHETGKMMSENGYQVKIFDVNTFKNCNKFNPFKYIHDEITLKRVIQCIIDATNGENSRKGEPFWDKSEELLLGSIFSFLYYKYKGYPKKGITGTGDLPKLYEVSDLIRLLNRENEEVPSVLERMF
;
A
#
# COMPACT_ATOMS: atom_id res chain seq x y z
N SER A 1 89.35 -23.78 -39.56
CA SER A 1 88.89 -25.02 -38.91
C SER A 1 87.64 -24.69 -38.12
N LEU A 2 86.57 -25.42 -38.41
CA LEU A 2 85.22 -25.37 -37.84
C LEU A 2 85.13 -24.95 -36.36
N ALA A 3 84.29 -23.94 -36.08
CA ALA A 3 83.47 -23.93 -34.86
C ALA A 3 82.27 -22.95 -35.02
N ASN A 4 81.46 -23.13 -36.07
CA ASN A 4 80.02 -23.20 -35.82
C ASN A 4 79.84 -24.57 -35.15
N THR A 5 79.14 -24.74 -34.04
CA THR A 5 77.69 -24.62 -33.94
C THR A 5 77.34 -24.87 -32.48
N MET A 6 76.48 -24.05 -31.88
CA MET A 6 75.32 -24.45 -31.04
C MET A 6 74.86 -23.25 -30.22
N ASP A 7 74.28 -22.29 -30.94
CA ASP A 7 73.20 -21.48 -30.38
C ASP A 7 72.08 -22.42 -29.91
N SER A 8 71.98 -22.62 -28.60
CA SER A 8 70.77 -23.16 -28.00
C SER A 8 69.87 -22.00 -27.61
N TYR A 9 68.87 -21.78 -28.44
CA TYR A 9 67.70 -20.97 -28.15
C TYR A 9 67.07 -21.43 -26.83
N SER A 10 67.36 -20.72 -25.74
CA SER A 10 66.46 -20.72 -24.59
C SER A 10 65.46 -19.59 -24.81
N ASN A 11 64.30 -19.96 -25.35
CA ASN A 11 63.10 -19.12 -25.34
C ASN A 11 62.69 -18.88 -23.88
N GLN A 12 63.31 -17.91 -23.21
CA GLN A 12 62.79 -17.37 -21.97
C GLN A 12 61.86 -16.21 -22.34
N TRP A 13 60.58 -16.54 -22.59
CA TRP A 13 59.53 -15.54 -22.82
C TRP A 13 59.31 -14.59 -21.62
N LEU A 14 59.94 -14.85 -20.47
CA LEU A 14 59.97 -13.99 -19.31
C LEU A 14 61.41 -13.77 -18.84
N PHE A 15 62.02 -12.67 -19.29
CA PHE A 15 63.31 -12.20 -18.76
C PHE A 15 63.10 -11.46 -17.44
N PHE A 16 63.31 -12.13 -16.31
CA PHE A 16 63.43 -11.46 -15.02
C PHE A 16 64.85 -10.94 -14.85
N SER A 17 65.03 -9.63 -15.04
CA SER A 17 66.32 -8.96 -14.86
C SER A 17 66.23 -7.95 -13.73
N PHE A 18 67.03 -8.13 -12.67
CA PHE A 18 67.18 -7.18 -11.56
C PHE A 18 68.09 -5.99 -11.90
N LYS A 19 68.22 -5.65 -13.18
CA LYS A 19 68.91 -4.43 -13.62
C LYS A 19 68.01 -3.23 -13.32
N GLY A 20 68.60 -2.10 -12.92
CA GLY A 20 67.84 -0.94 -12.40
C GLY A 20 66.75 -0.41 -13.34
N TYR A 21 67.04 -0.34 -14.65
CA TYR A 21 66.11 0.21 -15.66
C TYR A 21 64.82 -0.60 -15.87
N PRO A 22 64.85 -1.92 -16.14
CA PRO A 22 63.62 -2.72 -16.28
C PRO A 22 62.81 -2.82 -14.98
N LEU A 23 63.47 -2.81 -13.82
CA LEU A 23 62.79 -2.77 -12.52
C LEU A 23 61.99 -1.47 -12.35
N LEU A 24 62.58 -0.33 -12.74
CA LEU A 24 61.93 0.98 -12.73
C LEU A 24 60.73 1.03 -13.67
N ALA A 25 60.86 0.52 -14.89
CA ALA A 25 59.76 0.47 -15.86
C ALA A 25 58.59 -0.40 -15.36
N PHE A 26 58.89 -1.55 -14.74
CA PHE A 26 57.89 -2.42 -14.14
C PHE A 26 57.16 -1.73 -12.98
N LEU A 27 57.89 -1.09 -12.06
CA LEU A 27 57.31 -0.31 -10.96
C LEU A 27 56.41 0.82 -11.47
N LEU A 28 56.84 1.53 -12.50
CA LEU A 28 56.08 2.63 -13.09
C LEU A 28 54.80 2.12 -13.76
N GLY A 29 54.88 0.99 -14.48
CA GLY A 29 53.71 0.31 -15.04
C GLY A 29 52.74 -0.20 -13.96
N LEU A 30 53.25 -0.74 -12.85
CA LEU A 30 52.44 -1.21 -11.73
C LEU A 30 51.73 -0.05 -11.02
N VAL A 31 52.42 1.08 -10.82
CA VAL A 31 51.80 2.30 -10.27
C VAL A 31 50.70 2.81 -11.19
N LEU A 32 50.93 2.87 -12.51
CA LEU A 32 49.91 3.30 -13.48
C LEU A 32 48.71 2.36 -13.52
N ALA A 33 48.94 1.04 -13.45
CA ALA A 33 47.88 0.04 -13.40
C ALA A 33 47.03 0.15 -12.12
N LEU A 34 47.67 0.37 -10.96
CA LEU A 34 46.98 0.64 -9.69
C LEU A 34 46.16 1.93 -9.75
N LEU A 35 46.71 2.99 -10.35
CA LEU A 35 46.01 4.27 -10.52
C LEU A 35 44.78 4.12 -11.40
N PHE A 36 44.90 3.41 -12.52
CA PHE A 36 43.78 3.09 -13.40
C PHE A 36 42.73 2.21 -12.70
N PHE A 37 43.16 1.24 -11.90
CA PHE A 37 42.27 0.40 -11.10
C PHE A 37 41.50 1.20 -10.04
N MET A 38 42.16 2.13 -9.33
CA MET A 38 41.48 3.00 -8.36
C MET A 38 40.49 3.95 -9.04
N LEU A 39 40.86 4.54 -10.19
CA LEU A 39 39.96 5.40 -10.96
C LEU A 39 38.73 4.63 -11.46
N SER A 40 38.93 3.41 -11.99
CA SER A 40 37.85 2.56 -12.51
C SER A 40 36.91 2.03 -11.42
N THR A 41 37.44 1.76 -10.22
CA THR A 41 36.66 1.26 -9.08
C THR A 41 35.88 2.38 -8.34
N SER A 42 36.15 3.66 -8.65
CA SER A 42 35.61 4.81 -7.90
C SER A 42 34.19 5.28 -8.28
N ASN A 43 33.49 4.59 -9.19
CA ASN A 43 32.15 5.01 -9.62
C ASN A 43 31.02 4.72 -8.61
N GLY A 44 31.34 4.20 -7.43
CA GLY A 44 30.37 4.06 -6.34
C GLY A 44 30.02 5.39 -5.69
N LYS A 45 28.73 5.67 -5.48
CA LYS A 45 28.29 6.80 -4.63
C LYS A 45 28.50 6.44 -3.15
N TYR A 46 29.71 6.61 -2.64
CA TYR A 46 30.03 6.35 -1.23
C TYR A 46 29.60 7.50 -0.32
N ARG A 47 28.99 7.18 0.83
CA ARG A 47 28.65 8.15 1.88
C ARG A 47 29.65 8.02 3.04
N GLN A 48 30.91 8.34 2.76
CA GLN A 48 32.01 8.26 3.72
C GLN A 48 31.70 9.10 4.97
N GLY A 49 31.89 8.55 6.16
CA GLY A 49 31.63 9.23 7.45
C GLY A 49 30.16 9.39 7.84
N LYS A 50 29.22 8.72 7.15
CA LYS A 50 27.78 8.75 7.44
C LYS A 50 27.22 7.38 7.82
N GLU A 51 28.08 6.54 8.40
CA GLU A 51 27.81 5.13 8.73
C GLU A 51 26.71 4.96 9.78
N TYR A 52 26.62 5.90 10.73
CA TYR A 52 25.60 5.91 11.79
C TYR A 52 24.34 6.69 11.40
N GLY A 53 24.16 6.95 10.10
CA GLY A 53 23.07 7.78 9.60
C GLY A 53 23.48 9.23 9.39
N SER A 54 22.71 9.92 8.56
CA SER A 54 22.92 11.33 8.22
C SER A 54 21.61 12.09 8.18
N ALA A 55 20.63 11.58 8.93
CA ALA A 55 19.34 12.22 9.10
C ALA A 55 19.56 13.56 9.80
N ARG A 56 18.94 14.59 9.26
CA ARG A 56 18.86 15.92 9.86
C ARG A 56 17.49 16.50 9.58
N TRP A 57 17.12 17.50 10.36
CA TRP A 57 15.95 18.30 10.06
C TRP A 57 16.15 19.04 8.73
N ALA A 58 15.14 18.96 7.88
CA ALA A 58 15.10 19.72 6.64
C ALA A 58 14.77 21.19 6.95
N THR A 59 15.32 22.10 6.15
CA THR A 59 14.99 23.53 6.25
C THR A 59 13.70 23.84 5.49
N SER A 60 12.99 24.91 5.86
CA SER A 60 11.75 25.30 5.15
C SER A 60 11.99 25.55 3.66
N LYS A 61 13.16 26.08 3.28
CA LYS A 61 13.54 26.28 1.86
C LYS A 61 13.66 24.96 1.09
N GLU A 62 14.16 23.91 1.74
CA GLU A 62 14.24 22.58 1.13
C GLU A 62 12.87 21.93 1.01
N LEU A 63 12.01 22.13 2.02
CA LEU A 63 10.67 21.57 2.05
C LEU A 63 9.71 22.22 1.05
N LYS A 64 9.88 23.52 0.76
CA LYS A 64 9.08 24.24 -0.25
C LYS A 64 9.17 23.62 -1.65
N LYS A 65 10.23 22.87 -1.94
CA LYS A 65 10.41 22.17 -3.23
C LYS A 65 9.43 21.00 -3.44
N PHE A 66 8.79 20.52 -2.38
CA PHE A 66 7.77 19.47 -2.48
C PHE A 66 6.37 20.01 -2.80
N ALA A 67 6.17 21.33 -2.73
CA ALA A 67 4.92 21.99 -3.06
C ALA A 67 4.82 22.29 -4.56
N ASP A 68 3.60 22.31 -5.09
CA ASP A 68 3.29 22.90 -6.40
C ASP A 68 3.23 24.41 -6.24
N SER A 69 4.24 25.09 -6.77
CA SER A 69 4.33 26.56 -6.74
C SER A 69 3.48 27.25 -7.80
N LYS A 70 2.94 26.50 -8.78
CA LYS A 70 2.09 27.04 -9.84
C LYS A 70 0.62 27.06 -9.45
N ASN A 71 0.19 26.04 -8.73
CA ASN A 71 -1.18 25.91 -8.26
C ASN A 71 -1.21 25.62 -6.76
N GLU A 72 -1.55 26.64 -5.98
CA GLU A 72 -1.58 26.57 -4.52
C GLU A 72 -2.60 25.53 -4.02
N ASP A 73 -3.76 25.43 -4.68
CA ASP A 73 -4.86 24.52 -4.32
C ASP A 73 -4.54 23.04 -4.62
N ASN A 74 -3.47 22.80 -5.39
CA ASN A 74 -2.98 21.46 -5.73
C ASN A 74 -2.01 20.90 -4.67
N ASN A 75 -2.14 21.34 -3.43
CA ASN A 75 -1.23 20.99 -2.35
C ASN A 75 -1.96 20.42 -1.13
N LEU A 76 -1.39 19.36 -0.56
CA LEU A 76 -1.69 18.93 0.80
C LEU A 76 -0.97 19.85 1.79
N ILE A 77 -1.71 20.38 2.75
CA ILE A 77 -1.21 21.32 3.76
C ILE A 77 -0.72 20.53 4.98
N PHE A 78 0.54 20.74 5.36
CA PHE A 78 1.11 20.20 6.61
C PHE A 78 1.28 21.27 7.68
N SER A 79 1.75 22.45 7.28
CA SER A 79 1.91 23.63 8.11
C SER A 79 1.83 24.89 7.25
N GLU A 80 2.00 26.05 7.87
CA GLU A 80 2.06 27.34 7.15
C GLU A 80 3.15 27.35 6.06
N ASP A 81 4.33 26.80 6.35
CA ASP A 81 5.48 26.80 5.43
C ASP A 81 5.66 25.51 4.62
N VAL A 82 5.00 24.42 5.03
CA VAL A 82 5.25 23.09 4.48
C VAL A 82 3.99 22.55 3.82
N LYS A 83 4.11 22.31 2.52
CA LYS A 83 3.06 21.79 1.66
C LYS A 83 3.64 20.72 0.75
N MET A 84 2.78 19.83 0.27
CA MET A 84 3.17 18.81 -0.69
C MET A 84 2.16 18.70 -1.80
N SER A 85 2.62 18.80 -3.04
CA SER A 85 1.73 18.71 -4.19
C SER A 85 1.02 17.36 -4.25
N LEU A 86 -0.25 17.36 -4.61
CA LEU A 86 -1.05 16.16 -4.81
C LEU A 86 -0.66 15.44 -6.11
N THR A 87 -0.37 16.20 -7.17
CA THR A 87 0.01 15.64 -8.47
C THR A 87 1.51 15.80 -8.74
N THR A 88 2.11 14.85 -9.43
CA THR A 88 3.53 14.92 -9.79
C THR A 88 3.83 15.70 -11.07
N LYS A 89 2.80 16.16 -11.82
CA LYS A 89 2.96 16.74 -13.17
C LYS A 89 3.87 17.98 -13.20
N ASN A 90 3.85 18.78 -12.15
CA ASN A 90 4.60 20.05 -12.05
C ASN A 90 5.84 19.95 -11.16
N MET A 91 6.30 18.74 -10.82
CA MET A 91 7.45 18.53 -9.91
C MET A 91 8.59 17.80 -10.59
N ASP A 92 9.82 18.24 -10.30
CA ASP A 92 11.01 17.49 -10.67
C ASP A 92 10.97 16.09 -10.03
N PHE A 93 11.45 15.11 -10.78
CA PHE A 93 11.45 13.69 -10.39
C PHE A 93 12.03 13.47 -8.99
N ASP A 94 13.09 14.21 -8.62
CA ASP A 94 13.78 14.11 -7.34
C ASP A 94 12.90 14.50 -6.13
N TYR A 95 11.83 15.27 -6.33
CA TYR A 95 10.90 15.71 -5.27
C TYR A 95 9.56 14.97 -5.30
N GLN A 96 9.35 14.06 -6.25
CA GLN A 96 8.16 13.23 -6.27
C GLN A 96 8.21 12.23 -5.10
N ARG A 97 7.18 12.26 -4.25
CA ARG A 97 7.08 11.45 -3.02
C ARG A 97 5.72 10.77 -2.93
N ASN A 98 5.67 9.68 -2.18
CA ASN A 98 4.43 9.07 -1.76
C ASN A 98 3.59 10.09 -0.96
N LYS A 99 2.28 10.12 -1.21
CA LYS A 99 1.31 11.05 -0.61
C LYS A 99 0.58 10.47 0.61
N ASN A 100 0.91 9.25 1.02
CA ASN A 100 0.44 8.68 2.27
C ASN A 100 1.11 9.40 3.43
N VAL A 101 0.30 9.94 4.34
CA VAL A 101 0.76 10.73 5.48
C VAL A 101 0.34 10.05 6.76
N LEU A 102 1.31 9.88 7.66
CA LEU A 102 1.06 9.49 9.05
C LEU A 102 1.15 10.73 9.94
N VAL A 103 0.04 11.10 10.58
CA VAL A 103 0.00 12.21 11.54
C VAL A 103 -0.05 11.67 12.97
N CYS A 104 1.06 11.78 13.68
CA CYS A 104 1.16 11.42 15.09
C CYS A 104 0.95 12.65 15.97
N ALA A 105 -0.07 12.64 16.82
CA ALA A 105 -0.26 13.70 17.83
C ALA A 105 -1.01 13.17 19.05
N GLY A 106 -0.81 13.80 20.21
CA GLY A 106 -1.54 13.50 21.44
C GLY A 106 -3.05 13.78 21.35
N SER A 107 -3.80 13.36 22.36
CA SER A 107 -5.19 13.79 22.52
C SER A 107 -5.24 15.32 22.74
N GLY A 108 -6.21 16.01 22.14
CA GLY A 108 -6.32 17.47 22.24
C GLY A 108 -5.31 18.30 21.44
N ALA A 109 -4.30 17.69 20.83
CA ALA A 109 -3.25 18.40 20.06
C ALA A 109 -3.73 19.02 18.72
N GLY A 110 -5.03 19.04 18.45
CA GLY A 110 -5.58 19.69 17.26
C GLY A 110 -5.51 18.90 15.96
N LYS A 111 -5.33 17.56 15.97
CA LYS A 111 -5.27 16.74 14.73
C LYS A 111 -6.39 17.05 13.73
N THR A 112 -7.62 17.12 14.23
CA THR A 112 -8.79 17.40 13.38
C THR A 112 -8.83 18.87 12.93
N GLU A 113 -8.53 19.80 13.84
CA GLU A 113 -8.65 21.24 13.61
C GLU A 113 -7.54 21.79 12.71
N MET A 114 -6.32 21.33 12.91
CA MET A 114 -5.11 21.89 12.29
C MET A 114 -4.67 21.13 11.04
N TYR A 115 -5.07 19.86 10.89
CA TYR A 115 -4.67 19.05 9.72
C TYR A 115 -5.87 18.61 8.88
N VAL A 116 -6.87 17.95 9.48
CA VAL A 116 -7.99 17.37 8.70
C VAL A 116 -8.88 18.45 8.08
N LYS A 117 -9.38 19.40 8.89
CA LYS A 117 -10.30 20.44 8.40
C LYS A 117 -9.69 21.38 7.36
N PRO A 118 -8.45 21.90 7.51
CA PRO A 118 -7.86 22.75 6.50
C PRO A 118 -7.77 22.03 5.16
N ASN A 119 -7.33 20.76 5.16
CA ASN A 119 -7.23 19.97 3.94
C ASN A 119 -8.59 19.63 3.30
N ILE A 120 -9.65 19.40 4.08
CA ILE A 120 -11.02 19.24 3.55
C ILE A 120 -11.52 20.55 2.95
N SER A 121 -11.20 21.68 3.58
CA SER A 121 -11.67 23.01 3.18
C SER A 121 -11.04 23.50 1.88
N GLN A 122 -9.99 22.84 1.40
CA GLN A 122 -9.44 23.09 0.06
C GLN A 122 -10.35 22.60 -1.06
N LEU A 123 -11.27 21.67 -0.79
CA LEU A 123 -12.28 21.21 -1.76
C LEU A 123 -11.70 20.76 -3.12
N HIS A 124 -10.47 20.23 -3.14
CA HIS A 124 -9.72 19.93 -4.36
C HIS A 124 -9.90 18.48 -4.88
N SER A 125 -10.55 17.59 -4.11
CA SER A 125 -10.65 16.15 -4.47
C SER A 125 -11.84 15.46 -3.82
N SER A 126 -12.13 14.22 -4.21
CA SER A 126 -13.09 13.37 -3.49
C SER A 126 -12.54 12.95 -2.12
N TYR A 127 -13.35 13.08 -1.08
CA TYR A 127 -12.96 12.74 0.29
C TYR A 127 -13.72 11.52 0.81
N VAL A 128 -12.99 10.62 1.47
CA VAL A 128 -13.56 9.53 2.28
C VAL A 128 -13.00 9.70 3.69
N LEU A 129 -13.89 9.87 4.67
CA LEU A 129 -13.53 10.24 6.03
C LEU A 129 -14.08 9.21 7.00
N THR A 130 -13.25 8.79 7.94
CA THR A 130 -13.70 8.08 9.15
C THR A 130 -13.88 9.13 10.25
N ASP A 131 -15.12 9.36 10.68
CA ASP A 131 -15.46 10.37 11.69
C ASP A 131 -16.16 9.73 12.90
N PRO A 132 -15.40 9.10 13.81
CA PRO A 132 -15.98 8.41 14.97
C PRO A 132 -16.80 9.31 15.90
N LYS A 133 -16.59 10.63 15.83
CA LYS A 133 -17.28 11.61 16.69
C LYS A 133 -18.39 12.37 15.95
N GLY A 134 -18.54 12.17 14.63
CA GLY A 134 -19.46 12.93 13.77
C GLY A 134 -19.15 14.42 13.65
N LYS A 135 -18.04 14.90 14.23
CA LYS A 135 -17.74 16.33 14.35
C LYS A 135 -17.36 16.94 13.01
N VAL A 136 -16.57 16.23 12.21
CA VAL A 136 -16.05 16.75 10.93
C VAL A 136 -17.20 17.00 9.98
N PHE A 137 -18.09 16.02 9.80
CA PHE A 137 -19.25 16.19 8.93
C PHE A 137 -20.15 17.35 9.39
N HIS A 138 -20.43 17.46 10.69
CA HIS A 138 -21.28 18.54 11.21
C HIS A 138 -20.72 19.94 10.93
N GLU A 139 -19.40 20.10 10.93
CA GLU A 139 -18.74 21.39 10.78
C GLU A 139 -18.38 21.73 9.33
N THR A 140 -18.09 20.73 8.47
CA THR A 140 -17.66 20.97 7.08
C THR A 140 -18.70 20.57 6.03
N GLY A 141 -19.71 19.77 6.39
CA GLY A 141 -20.65 19.17 5.43
C GLY A 141 -21.46 20.19 4.63
N LYS A 142 -21.87 21.30 5.26
CA LYS A 142 -22.60 22.39 4.59
C LYS A 142 -21.71 23.07 3.53
N MET A 143 -20.48 23.42 3.89
CA MET A 143 -19.49 23.99 2.95
C MET A 143 -19.25 23.06 1.76
N MET A 144 -19.09 21.75 2.00
CA MET A 144 -18.91 20.79 0.91
C MET A 144 -20.13 20.75 -0.02
N SER A 145 -21.34 20.66 0.55
CA SER A 145 -22.59 20.63 -0.23
C SER A 145 -22.80 21.89 -1.06
N GLU A 146 -22.51 23.07 -0.51
CA GLU A 146 -22.63 24.36 -1.21
C GLU A 146 -21.63 24.48 -2.37
N ASN A 147 -20.50 23.77 -2.29
CA ASN A 147 -19.49 23.70 -3.36
C ASN A 147 -19.69 22.49 -4.29
N GLY A 148 -20.91 21.94 -4.37
CA GLY A 148 -21.27 20.93 -5.37
C GLY A 148 -20.88 19.49 -5.02
N TYR A 149 -20.40 19.21 -3.81
CA TYR A 149 -20.10 17.84 -3.40
C TYR A 149 -21.38 17.05 -3.11
N GLN A 150 -21.43 15.80 -3.60
CA GLN A 150 -22.42 14.84 -3.14
C GLN A 150 -21.97 14.25 -1.80
N VAL A 151 -22.45 14.83 -0.70
CA VAL A 151 -22.13 14.35 0.64
C VAL A 151 -22.95 13.11 0.97
N LYS A 152 -22.28 12.01 1.28
CA LYS A 152 -22.89 10.75 1.73
C LYS A 152 -22.37 10.38 3.11
N ILE A 153 -23.27 9.98 4.00
CA ILE A 153 -22.98 9.63 5.39
C ILE A 153 -23.34 8.17 5.57
N PHE A 154 -22.44 7.36 6.11
CA PHE A 154 -22.74 5.99 6.52
C PHE A 154 -22.52 5.90 8.03
N ASP A 155 -23.62 5.94 8.79
CA ASP A 155 -23.59 5.85 10.25
C ASP A 155 -24.11 4.48 10.68
N VAL A 156 -23.21 3.68 11.26
CA VAL A 156 -23.49 2.34 11.79
C VAL A 156 -23.83 2.34 13.28
N ASN A 157 -23.81 3.49 13.94
CA ASN A 157 -24.13 3.63 15.36
C ASN A 157 -25.61 3.99 15.54
N THR A 158 -26.06 5.10 14.96
CA THR A 158 -27.46 5.56 15.16
C THR A 158 -28.40 5.17 14.03
N PHE A 159 -27.87 4.93 12.82
CA PHE A 159 -28.64 4.69 11.58
C PHE A 159 -29.66 5.80 11.25
N LYS A 160 -29.51 7.01 11.82
CA LYS A 160 -30.42 8.15 11.60
C LYS A 160 -29.86 9.07 10.52
N ASN A 161 -30.72 9.54 9.63
CA ASN A 161 -30.39 10.53 8.59
C ASN A 161 -29.11 10.17 7.79
N CYS A 162 -28.85 8.88 7.59
CA CYS A 162 -27.67 8.38 6.90
C CYS A 162 -28.06 7.61 5.63
N ASN A 163 -27.10 7.48 4.72
CA ASN A 163 -27.20 6.59 3.59
C ASN A 163 -27.09 5.13 4.04
N LYS A 164 -27.71 4.24 3.26
CA LYS A 164 -27.65 2.80 3.45
C LYS A 164 -26.61 2.22 2.50
N PHE A 165 -25.89 1.21 2.97
CA PHE A 165 -24.92 0.46 2.18
C PHE A 165 -25.34 -1.02 2.15
N ASN A 166 -25.32 -1.60 0.95
CA ASN A 166 -25.52 -3.04 0.78
C ASN A 166 -24.40 -3.56 -0.14
N PRO A 167 -23.50 -4.43 0.36
CA PRO A 167 -22.36 -4.90 -0.41
C PRO A 167 -22.80 -5.72 -1.64
N PHE A 168 -23.89 -6.49 -1.55
CA PHE A 168 -24.38 -7.32 -2.66
C PHE A 168 -24.71 -6.51 -3.91
N LYS A 169 -25.05 -5.22 -3.78
CA LYS A 169 -25.32 -4.33 -4.91
C LYS A 169 -24.09 -4.11 -5.80
N TYR A 170 -22.90 -4.18 -5.21
CA TYR A 170 -21.62 -3.89 -5.86
C TYR A 170 -20.86 -5.15 -6.27
N ILE A 171 -21.45 -6.33 -6.07
CA ILE A 171 -20.88 -7.61 -6.50
C ILE A 171 -21.33 -7.87 -7.94
N HIS A 172 -20.35 -7.99 -8.84
CA HIS A 172 -20.60 -8.23 -10.27
C HIS A 172 -20.03 -9.56 -10.75
N ASP A 173 -19.16 -10.17 -9.97
CA ASP A 173 -18.40 -11.37 -10.31
C ASP A 173 -17.99 -12.15 -9.05
N GLU A 174 -17.58 -13.40 -9.25
CA GLU A 174 -17.20 -14.33 -8.18
C GLU A 174 -15.94 -13.88 -7.41
N ILE A 175 -15.02 -13.17 -8.07
CA ILE A 175 -13.79 -12.66 -7.44
C ILE A 175 -14.17 -11.54 -6.46
N THR A 176 -15.04 -10.62 -6.88
CA THR A 176 -15.57 -9.57 -6.01
C THR A 176 -16.38 -10.13 -4.86
N LEU A 177 -17.19 -11.17 -5.10
CA LEU A 177 -17.92 -11.88 -4.03
C LEU A 177 -16.96 -12.42 -2.97
N LYS A 178 -15.93 -13.17 -3.40
CA LYS A 178 -14.91 -13.72 -2.50
C LYS A 178 -14.19 -12.61 -1.72
N ARG A 179 -13.84 -11.50 -2.36
CA ARG A 179 -13.19 -10.35 -1.70
C ARG A 179 -14.08 -9.70 -0.64
N VAL A 180 -15.38 -9.57 -0.90
CA VAL A 180 -16.34 -9.04 0.08
C VAL A 180 -16.45 -9.98 1.28
N ILE A 181 -16.56 -11.28 1.05
CA ILE A 181 -16.62 -12.29 2.13
C ILE A 181 -15.36 -12.20 2.99
N GLN A 182 -14.17 -12.20 2.38
CA GLN A 182 -12.90 -12.09 3.10
C GLN A 182 -12.81 -10.79 3.90
N CYS A 183 -13.22 -9.66 3.32
CA CYS A 183 -13.22 -8.38 4.00
C CYS A 183 -14.11 -8.37 5.26
N ILE A 184 -15.22 -9.11 5.24
CA ILE A 184 -16.12 -9.23 6.39
C ILE A 184 -15.47 -10.10 7.48
N ILE A 185 -14.89 -11.24 7.11
CA ILE A 185 -14.19 -12.15 8.02
C ILE A 185 -12.99 -11.46 8.68
N ASP A 186 -12.17 -10.77 7.89
CA ASP A 186 -11.00 -10.04 8.39
C ASP A 186 -11.40 -8.94 9.37
N ALA A 187 -12.54 -8.28 9.11
CA ALA A 187 -13.06 -7.23 9.99
C ALA A 187 -13.60 -7.79 11.33
N THR A 188 -14.05 -9.05 11.39
CA THR A 188 -14.55 -9.68 12.63
C THR A 188 -13.44 -10.32 13.46
N ASN A 189 -12.31 -10.70 12.85
CA ASN A 189 -11.19 -11.35 13.55
C ASN A 189 -10.37 -10.42 14.45
N GLY A 190 -10.47 -9.09 14.29
CA GLY A 190 -9.85 -8.10 15.17
C GLY A 190 -8.31 -8.16 15.28
N GLU A 191 -7.71 -7.33 16.15
CA GLU A 191 -6.25 -7.33 16.41
C GLU A 191 -5.79 -8.53 17.26
N ASN A 192 -6.74 -9.19 17.94
CA ASN A 192 -6.48 -10.39 18.73
C ASN A 192 -6.66 -11.63 17.87
N SER A 193 -5.80 -11.80 16.86
CA SER A 193 -5.58 -13.11 16.29
C SER A 193 -4.92 -13.99 17.36
N ARG A 194 -5.71 -14.53 18.29
CA ARG A 194 -5.39 -15.84 18.85
C ARG A 194 -5.37 -16.74 17.62
N LYS A 195 -4.19 -16.96 17.06
CA LYS A 195 -3.94 -17.99 16.06
C LYS A 195 -4.31 -19.31 16.71
N GLY A 196 -5.60 -19.62 16.71
CA GLY A 196 -6.11 -20.93 17.01
C GLY A 196 -5.73 -21.88 15.89
N GLU A 197 -6.25 -23.10 15.96
CA GLU A 197 -6.04 -24.07 14.91
C GLU A 197 -6.63 -23.55 13.57
N PRO A 198 -5.89 -23.64 12.46
CA PRO A 198 -6.34 -23.19 11.13
C PRO A 198 -7.66 -23.81 10.65
N PHE A 199 -8.12 -24.87 11.32
CA PHE A 199 -9.39 -25.52 11.05
C PHE A 199 -10.58 -24.59 11.26
N TRP A 200 -10.61 -23.82 12.35
CA TRP A 200 -11.76 -22.98 12.69
C TRP A 200 -11.90 -21.80 11.72
N ASP A 201 -10.78 -21.13 11.42
CA ASP A 201 -10.74 -20.03 10.45
C ASP A 201 -11.19 -20.49 9.06
N LYS A 202 -10.71 -21.65 8.61
CA LYS A 202 -11.12 -22.23 7.31
C LYS A 202 -12.58 -22.67 7.30
N SER A 203 -13.08 -23.21 8.42
CA SER A 203 -14.47 -23.63 8.53
C SER A 203 -15.41 -22.44 8.52
N GLU A 204 -15.03 -21.34 9.18
CA GLU A 204 -15.75 -20.06 9.10
C GLU A 204 -15.74 -19.51 7.67
N GLU A 205 -14.59 -19.46 7.00
CA GLU A 205 -14.49 -18.99 5.62
C GLU A 205 -15.39 -19.81 4.67
N LEU A 206 -15.39 -21.13 4.83
CA LEU A 206 -16.22 -22.03 4.03
C LEU A 206 -17.72 -21.83 4.32
N LEU A 207 -18.13 -21.75 5.59
CA LEU A 207 -19.52 -21.60 5.97
C LEU A 207 -20.08 -20.22 5.57
N LEU A 208 -19.36 -19.14 5.87
CA LEU A 208 -19.78 -17.81 5.44
C LEU A 208 -19.73 -17.71 3.92
N GLY A 209 -18.68 -18.25 3.29
CA GLY A 209 -18.56 -18.30 1.85
C GLY A 209 -19.74 -18.99 1.16
N SER A 210 -20.20 -20.12 1.69
CA SER A 210 -21.34 -20.86 1.15
C SER A 210 -22.65 -20.08 1.31
N ILE A 211 -22.91 -19.49 2.48
CA ILE A 211 -24.13 -18.71 2.76
C ILE A 211 -24.19 -17.44 1.89
N PHE A 212 -23.10 -16.67 1.82
CA PHE A 212 -23.03 -15.48 0.97
C PHE A 212 -23.19 -15.83 -0.51
N SER A 213 -22.56 -16.91 -0.96
CA SER A 213 -22.67 -17.37 -2.34
C SER A 213 -24.09 -17.82 -2.67
N PHE A 214 -24.74 -18.57 -1.76
CA PHE A 214 -26.14 -18.97 -1.89
C PHE A 214 -27.04 -17.74 -2.08
N LEU A 215 -26.94 -16.75 -1.20
CA LEU A 215 -27.73 -15.50 -1.30
C LEU A 215 -27.45 -14.76 -2.63
N TYR A 216 -26.19 -14.65 -3.02
CA TYR A 216 -25.80 -13.99 -4.26
C TYR A 216 -26.39 -14.69 -5.49
N TYR A 217 -26.26 -16.01 -5.60
CA TYR A 217 -26.78 -16.76 -6.74
C TYR A 217 -28.29 -16.90 -6.75
N LYS A 218 -28.94 -16.94 -5.58
CA LYS A 218 -30.40 -16.84 -5.47
C LYS A 218 -30.90 -15.53 -6.06
N TYR A 219 -30.23 -14.41 -5.77
CA TYR A 219 -30.55 -13.10 -6.31
C TYR A 219 -30.25 -12.95 -7.80
N LYS A 220 -29.01 -13.23 -8.22
CA LYS A 220 -28.52 -13.00 -9.60
C LYS A 220 -29.00 -14.06 -10.58
N GLY A 221 -29.29 -15.27 -10.10
CA GLY A 221 -29.43 -16.46 -10.92
C GLY A 221 -28.09 -16.94 -11.46
N TYR A 222 -28.16 -17.97 -12.29
CA TYR A 222 -27.01 -18.50 -13.02
C TYR A 222 -27.39 -18.71 -14.49
N PRO A 223 -27.33 -17.66 -15.32
CA PRO A 223 -27.76 -17.70 -16.72
C PRO A 223 -27.07 -18.81 -17.53
N LYS A 224 -25.80 -19.10 -17.23
CA LYS A 224 -25.04 -20.18 -17.88
C LYS A 224 -25.66 -21.58 -17.69
N LYS A 225 -26.45 -21.79 -16.63
CA LYS A 225 -27.23 -23.03 -16.38
C LYS A 225 -28.74 -22.83 -16.58
N GLY A 226 -29.16 -21.72 -17.19
CA GLY A 226 -30.58 -21.41 -17.37
C GLY A 226 -31.35 -21.12 -16.09
N ILE A 227 -30.66 -20.85 -14.97
CA ILE A 227 -31.30 -20.54 -13.69
C ILE A 227 -31.56 -19.04 -13.62
N THR A 228 -32.81 -18.65 -13.52
CA THR A 228 -33.20 -17.25 -13.27
C THR A 228 -33.07 -16.91 -11.79
N GLY A 229 -32.55 -15.73 -11.51
CA GLY A 229 -32.49 -15.20 -10.15
C GLY A 229 -33.85 -14.66 -9.72
N THR A 230 -34.04 -14.51 -8.41
CA THR A 230 -35.24 -13.85 -7.86
C THR A 230 -35.31 -12.37 -8.24
N GLY A 231 -34.17 -11.74 -8.50
CA GLY A 231 -34.08 -10.28 -8.70
C GLY A 231 -34.16 -9.47 -7.40
N ASP A 232 -34.48 -10.11 -6.28
CA ASP A 232 -34.52 -9.49 -4.95
C ASP A 232 -33.13 -9.40 -4.35
N LEU A 233 -32.62 -8.18 -4.20
CA LEU A 233 -31.28 -7.94 -3.67
C LEU A 233 -31.16 -8.45 -2.22
N PRO A 234 -30.20 -9.34 -1.91
CA PRO A 234 -30.04 -9.87 -0.57
C PRO A 234 -29.61 -8.78 0.39
N LYS A 235 -30.07 -8.87 1.63
CA LYS A 235 -29.71 -7.97 2.73
C LYS A 235 -28.73 -8.69 3.65
N LEU A 236 -27.78 -7.94 4.19
CA LEU A 236 -26.69 -8.53 4.98
C LEU A 236 -27.18 -9.31 6.21
N TYR A 237 -28.30 -8.89 6.82
CA TYR A 237 -28.86 -9.60 7.98
C TYR A 237 -29.38 -11.00 7.63
N GLU A 238 -29.72 -11.28 6.36
CA GLU A 238 -30.20 -12.61 5.94
C GLU A 238 -29.10 -13.67 6.12
N VAL A 239 -27.84 -13.27 6.10
CA VAL A 239 -26.72 -14.17 6.46
C VAL A 239 -26.87 -14.62 7.92
N SER A 240 -27.16 -13.70 8.83
CA SER A 240 -27.37 -14.02 10.25
C SER A 240 -28.62 -14.87 10.46
N ASP A 241 -29.71 -14.59 9.74
CA ASP A 241 -30.92 -15.40 9.81
C ASP A 241 -30.69 -16.83 9.33
N LEU A 242 -29.90 -17.02 8.25
CA LEU A 242 -29.51 -18.35 7.79
C LEU A 242 -28.64 -19.08 8.82
N ILE A 243 -27.67 -18.40 9.43
CA ILE A 243 -26.83 -18.99 10.48
C ILE A 243 -27.67 -19.47 11.67
N ARG A 244 -28.72 -18.73 12.05
CA ARG A 244 -29.63 -19.15 13.14
C ARG A 244 -30.34 -20.46 12.86
N LEU A 245 -30.53 -20.82 11.59
CA LEU A 245 -31.12 -22.09 11.17
C LEU A 245 -30.16 -23.28 11.32
N LEU A 246 -28.92 -23.06 11.76
CA LEU A 246 -27.96 -24.11 12.10
C LEU A 246 -28.29 -24.75 13.47
N ASN A 247 -29.01 -24.05 14.34
CA ASN A 247 -29.41 -24.60 15.65
C ASN A 247 -30.29 -25.84 15.47
N ARG A 248 -29.89 -26.94 16.13
CA ARG A 248 -30.64 -28.19 16.16
C ARG A 248 -31.44 -28.28 17.46
N GLU A 249 -32.71 -28.66 17.37
CA GLU A 249 -33.52 -29.01 18.56
C GLU A 249 -33.22 -30.45 19.04
N ASN A 250 -32.90 -31.34 18.11
CA ASN A 250 -32.46 -32.70 18.36
C ASN A 250 -31.14 -32.93 17.63
N GLU A 251 -30.10 -33.36 18.33
CA GLU A 251 -28.76 -33.60 17.78
C GLU A 251 -28.76 -34.63 16.65
N GLU A 252 -29.66 -35.61 16.66
CA GLU A 252 -29.76 -36.67 15.65
C GLU A 252 -30.38 -36.17 14.33
N VAL A 253 -31.06 -35.03 14.35
CA VAL A 253 -31.75 -34.49 13.19
C VAL A 253 -30.94 -33.32 12.61
N PRO A 254 -30.53 -33.37 11.34
CA PRO A 254 -29.82 -32.26 10.73
C PRO A 254 -30.72 -31.03 10.67
N SER A 255 -30.13 -29.89 10.99
CA SER A 255 -30.78 -28.58 10.98
C SER A 255 -31.27 -28.21 9.59
N VAL A 256 -32.12 -27.18 9.49
CA VAL A 256 -32.64 -26.72 8.20
C VAL A 256 -31.50 -26.26 7.30
N LEU A 257 -30.52 -25.54 7.84
CA LEU A 257 -29.37 -25.07 7.07
C LEU A 257 -28.50 -26.23 6.57
N GLU A 258 -28.28 -27.25 7.38
CA GLU A 258 -27.49 -28.44 6.99
C GLU A 258 -28.18 -29.29 5.92
N ARG A 259 -29.51 -29.23 5.81
CA ARG A 259 -30.22 -29.88 4.71
C ARG A 259 -30.13 -29.09 3.39
N MET A 260 -29.79 -27.79 3.46
CA MET A 260 -29.66 -26.94 2.28
C MET A 260 -28.32 -27.09 1.55
N PHE A 261 -27.29 -27.57 2.24
CA PHE A 261 -25.92 -27.73 1.73
C PHE A 261 -25.48 -29.19 1.75
#